data_AF-A0AAV2BMS1-F1
#
_entry.id   AF-A0AAV2BMS1-F1
#
_cell.length_a   1.000
_cell.length_b   1.000
_cell.length_c   1.000
_cell.angle_alpha   90.00
_cell.angle_beta   90.00
_cell.angle_gamma   90.00
#
_symmetry.space_group_name_H-M   'P 1'
#
loop_
_entity.id
_entity.type
_entity.pdbx_description
1 polymer ?
#
loop_
_entity_poly.entity_id
_entity_poly.type
_entity_poly.pdbx_seq_one_letter_code
_entity_poly.pdbx_strand_id
1 'polypeptide(L)'
;MTIKVLLFAFSVLLLAKDAQGCQKECHERFHNSELDVKTRKKGCRPGSQAAVRNDDVHDTNKLGRTTTYIRCLKEYQDKCGFDSIGFFSSPDVLEAYFNTTSELCEEGTSLNTVAIENLQCFNETLSKTNCRKEARNVSSSYVRRRFEEAEFEPQNTLNLECLEKALSASCIVLSISENCGKDVGYATLDFIRRSKILENVCLDQAARLILDELHNLQLSEDKIQSVTLLLEKPE
;
A
#
# COMPACT_ATOMS: atom_id res chain seq x y z
N MET A 1 13.88 -21.24 3.23
CA MET A 1 13.10 -20.62 4.34
C MET A 1 13.06 -19.13 4.07
N THR A 2 12.10 -18.71 3.26
CA THR A 2 12.10 -17.41 2.57
C THR A 2 10.63 -17.02 2.43
N ILE A 3 10.17 -16.02 3.20
CA ILE A 3 8.91 -15.23 3.15
C ILE A 3 8.75 -14.67 4.58
N LYS A 4 9.52 -13.64 4.96
CA LYS A 4 9.35 -12.98 6.27
C LYS A 4 9.37 -11.45 6.19
N VAL A 5 10.18 -10.88 5.29
CA VAL A 5 10.17 -9.43 4.98
C VAL A 5 8.90 -8.97 4.24
N LEU A 6 7.98 -9.88 3.89
CA LEU A 6 7.08 -9.68 2.76
C LEU A 6 5.83 -8.86 3.05
N LEU A 7 5.43 -8.57 4.29
CA LEU A 7 4.07 -8.07 4.56
C LEU A 7 3.93 -6.60 4.95
N PHE A 8 4.92 -5.98 5.60
CA PHE A 8 5.10 -4.52 5.51
C PHE A 8 5.60 -4.14 4.12
N ALA A 9 6.41 -5.04 3.56
CA ALA A 9 6.70 -5.04 2.16
C ALA A 9 5.51 -5.52 1.29
N PHE A 10 4.29 -5.85 1.72
CA PHE A 10 3.23 -6.22 0.74
C PHE A 10 2.58 -4.97 0.17
N SER A 11 2.53 -3.88 0.94
CA SER A 11 2.17 -2.55 0.46
C SER A 11 3.25 -2.00 -0.49
N VAL A 12 4.52 -2.19 -0.12
CA VAL A 12 5.68 -1.78 -0.92
C VAL A 12 5.97 -2.75 -2.09
N LEU A 13 5.71 -4.06 -1.98
CA LEU A 13 5.93 -5.12 -2.99
C LEU A 13 4.72 -5.35 -3.88
N LEU A 14 3.49 -4.99 -3.49
CA LEU A 14 2.43 -4.88 -4.51
C LEU A 14 2.78 -3.77 -5.51
N LEU A 15 3.49 -2.72 -5.08
CA LEU A 15 4.09 -1.72 -5.97
C LEU A 15 5.49 -2.13 -6.49
N ALA A 16 6.27 -2.91 -5.73
CA ALA A 16 7.65 -3.28 -6.08
C ALA A 16 7.80 -4.59 -6.87
N LYS A 17 6.78 -5.45 -6.91
CA LYS A 17 6.75 -6.65 -7.75
C LYS A 17 6.44 -6.31 -9.20
N ASP A 18 5.74 -5.20 -9.45
CA ASP A 18 5.73 -4.51 -10.75
C ASP A 18 7.02 -3.70 -10.98
N ALA A 19 7.68 -3.24 -9.91
CA ALA A 19 8.91 -2.46 -9.99
C ALA A 19 10.19 -3.19 -10.36
N GLN A 20 10.30 -4.52 -10.22
CA GLN A 20 11.54 -5.19 -10.65
C GLN A 20 11.73 -5.13 -12.17
N GLY A 21 10.63 -5.04 -12.94
CA GLY A 21 10.66 -4.60 -14.34
C GLY A 21 10.95 -3.11 -14.46
N CYS A 22 10.32 -2.27 -13.63
CA CYS A 22 10.53 -0.82 -13.65
C CYS A 22 11.89 -0.35 -13.13
N GLN A 23 12.68 -1.12 -12.40
CA GLN A 23 14.02 -0.70 -11.93
C GLN A 23 15.02 -0.79 -13.08
N LYS A 24 14.93 -1.86 -13.89
CA LYS A 24 15.67 -1.96 -15.15
C LYS A 24 15.19 -0.91 -16.16
N GLU A 25 13.87 -0.70 -16.30
CA GLU A 25 13.36 0.36 -17.19
C GLU A 25 13.59 1.79 -16.67
N CYS A 26 13.55 2.05 -15.35
CA CYS A 26 13.91 3.33 -14.74
C CYS A 26 15.38 3.64 -15.04
N HIS A 27 16.26 2.64 -14.92
CA HIS A 27 17.68 2.86 -15.15
C HIS A 27 18.05 2.95 -16.64
N GLU A 28 17.42 2.14 -17.51
CA GLU A 28 17.74 2.07 -18.94
C GLU A 28 16.99 3.11 -19.81
N ARG A 29 15.76 3.52 -19.47
CA ARG A 29 15.01 4.52 -20.27
C ARG A 29 15.26 5.97 -19.84
N PHE A 30 15.54 6.24 -18.57
CA PHE A 30 15.63 7.62 -18.09
C PHE A 30 17.01 8.24 -18.27
N HIS A 31 18.09 7.48 -18.04
CA HIS A 31 19.44 7.97 -18.33
C HIS A 31 19.70 8.14 -19.84
N ASN A 32 19.07 7.33 -20.69
CA ASN A 32 19.18 7.48 -22.15
C ASN A 32 18.27 8.61 -22.71
N SER A 33 17.41 9.23 -21.89
CA SER A 33 16.54 10.34 -22.32
C SER A 33 17.22 11.72 -22.27
N GLU A 34 18.41 11.82 -21.67
CA GLU A 34 19.23 13.05 -21.65
C GLU A 34 19.95 13.33 -22.99
N LEU A 35 19.91 12.39 -23.95
CA LEU A 35 20.68 12.50 -25.19
C LEU A 35 19.93 13.06 -26.41
N ASP A 36 18.67 13.49 -26.29
CA ASP A 36 17.94 14.04 -27.46
C ASP A 36 17.10 15.28 -27.13
N VAL A 37 17.76 16.29 -26.57
CA VAL A 37 17.19 17.63 -26.35
C VAL A 37 17.26 18.42 -27.65
N LYS A 38 16.31 18.20 -28.58
CA LYS A 38 15.95 19.28 -29.52
C LYS A 38 14.59 19.23 -30.19
N THR A 39 13.85 18.13 -30.22
CA THR A 39 12.51 18.16 -30.83
C THR A 39 11.53 17.15 -30.25
N ARG A 40 10.40 17.68 -29.75
CA ARG A 40 9.11 17.04 -29.39
C ARG A 40 8.94 16.62 -27.93
N LYS A 41 7.80 17.03 -27.36
CA LYS A 41 7.06 16.35 -26.29
C LYS A 41 6.94 14.85 -26.62
N LYS A 42 7.94 14.03 -26.29
CA LYS A 42 7.93 12.57 -26.42
C LYS A 42 8.82 12.01 -25.32
N GLY A 43 8.22 11.39 -24.32
CA GLY A 43 8.96 10.72 -23.24
C GLY A 43 8.06 9.98 -22.25
N CYS A 44 6.82 10.42 -22.08
CA CYS A 44 5.86 9.76 -21.21
C CYS A 44 5.01 8.76 -22.02
N ARG A 45 5.60 7.61 -22.40
CA ARG A 45 4.84 6.46 -22.88
C ARG A 45 5.00 5.31 -21.87
N PRO A 46 3.90 4.65 -21.46
CA PRO A 46 4.00 3.46 -20.64
C PRO A 46 4.89 2.43 -21.34
N GLY A 47 5.90 1.91 -20.66
CA GLY A 47 6.54 0.68 -21.10
C GLY A 47 5.49 -0.43 -21.09
N SER A 48 5.31 -1.11 -22.22
CA SER A 48 4.55 -2.36 -22.27
C SER A 48 5.14 -3.31 -21.23
N GLN A 49 4.33 -3.70 -20.25
CA GLN A 49 4.69 -4.62 -19.16
C GLN A 49 5.41 -5.86 -19.73
N ALA A 50 6.74 -5.88 -19.63
CA ALA A 50 7.51 -7.08 -19.94
C ALA A 50 7.49 -7.98 -18.70
N ALA A 51 6.82 -9.13 -18.82
CA ALA A 51 6.82 -10.17 -17.80
C ALA A 51 8.27 -10.66 -17.55
N VAL A 52 8.82 -10.32 -16.38
CA VAL A 52 10.16 -10.78 -15.97
C VAL A 52 10.02 -12.15 -15.28
N ARG A 53 10.80 -13.13 -15.76
CA ARG A 53 10.92 -14.46 -15.13
C ARG A 53 11.66 -14.34 -13.80
N ASN A 54 11.09 -14.96 -12.78
CA ASN A 54 11.71 -15.21 -11.48
C ASN A 54 12.96 -16.06 -11.67
N ASP A 55 14.10 -15.63 -11.12
CA ASP A 55 15.02 -16.46 -10.33
C ASP A 55 16.07 -15.55 -9.66
N ASP A 56 16.48 -15.93 -8.45
CA ASP A 56 17.52 -15.35 -7.57
C ASP A 56 17.24 -14.03 -6.83
N VAL A 57 16.81 -14.12 -5.55
CA VAL A 57 16.91 -12.97 -4.63
C VAL A 57 17.18 -13.41 -3.18
N HIS A 58 18.47 -13.40 -2.78
CA HIS A 58 18.94 -13.69 -1.42
C HIS A 58 19.50 -12.48 -0.65
N ASP A 59 19.30 -11.25 -1.14
CA ASP A 59 20.05 -10.08 -0.67
C ASP A 59 19.24 -9.15 0.27
N THR A 60 19.85 -8.72 1.38
CA THR A 60 19.32 -7.82 2.43
C THR A 60 19.27 -6.36 1.99
N ASN A 61 19.83 -6.03 0.83
CA ASN A 61 19.89 -4.68 0.24
C ASN A 61 18.54 -4.18 -0.35
N LYS A 62 17.39 -4.65 0.17
CA LYS A 62 16.06 -4.38 -0.38
C LYS A 62 15.45 -3.04 0.07
N LEU A 63 15.78 -2.57 1.28
CA LEU A 63 15.17 -1.35 1.81
C LEU A 63 15.67 -0.09 1.05
N GLY A 64 16.98 0.00 0.77
CA GLY A 64 17.53 1.06 -0.08
C GLY A 64 17.04 1.01 -1.54
N ARG A 65 16.63 -0.18 -2.03
CA ARG A 65 16.00 -0.31 -3.35
C ARG A 65 14.57 0.24 -3.36
N THR A 66 13.83 0.10 -2.26
CA THR A 66 12.49 0.66 -2.09
C THR A 66 12.50 2.19 -2.16
N THR A 67 13.35 2.85 -1.38
CA THR A 67 13.42 4.33 -1.38
C THR A 67 13.85 4.87 -2.75
N THR A 68 14.82 4.20 -3.39
CA THR A 68 15.24 4.53 -4.75
C THR A 68 14.10 4.36 -5.76
N TYR A 69 13.28 3.31 -5.62
CA TYR A 69 12.14 3.08 -6.49
C TYR A 69 11.04 4.14 -6.31
N ILE A 70 10.65 4.45 -5.07
CA ILE A 70 9.61 5.46 -4.80
C ILE A 70 10.09 6.84 -5.26
N ARG A 71 11.37 7.15 -5.07
CA ARG A 71 11.99 8.35 -5.64
C ARG A 71 11.89 8.36 -7.17
N CYS A 72 12.16 7.24 -7.85
CA CYS A 72 11.98 7.17 -9.32
C CYS A 72 10.53 7.44 -9.73
N LEU A 73 9.55 6.85 -9.03
CA LEU A 73 8.13 7.10 -9.30
C LEU A 73 7.77 8.57 -9.12
N LYS A 74 8.26 9.21 -8.04
CA LYS A 74 8.06 10.63 -7.79
C LYS A 74 8.66 11.48 -8.91
N GLU A 75 9.93 11.26 -9.25
CA GLU A 75 10.59 12.00 -10.33
C GLU A 75 9.91 11.80 -11.69
N TYR A 76 9.39 10.60 -11.96
CA TYR A 76 8.59 10.33 -13.15
C TYR A 76 7.31 11.17 -13.16
N GLN A 77 6.56 11.11 -12.07
CA GLN A 77 5.27 11.78 -11.95
C GLN A 77 5.42 13.31 -11.98
N ASP A 78 6.48 13.85 -11.36
CA ASP A 78 6.86 15.26 -11.41
C ASP A 78 7.21 15.69 -12.86
N LYS A 79 7.91 14.84 -13.63
CA LYS A 79 8.30 15.14 -15.02
C LYS A 79 7.18 14.96 -16.04
N CYS A 80 6.33 13.95 -15.86
CA CYS A 80 5.32 13.52 -16.84
C CYS A 80 3.90 14.01 -16.54
N GLY A 81 3.66 14.54 -15.34
CA GLY A 81 2.34 14.94 -14.89
C GLY A 81 1.48 13.74 -14.48
N PHE A 82 0.55 14.00 -13.56
CA PHE A 82 -0.37 13.02 -12.97
C PHE A 82 -1.33 12.38 -13.98
N ASP A 83 -1.54 13.04 -15.12
CA ASP A 83 -2.49 12.61 -16.17
C ASP A 83 -1.96 11.44 -17.02
N SER A 84 -0.66 11.11 -16.92
CA SER A 84 0.00 10.20 -17.87
C SER A 84 0.01 8.73 -17.43
N ILE A 85 0.19 8.46 -16.13
CA ILE A 85 0.02 7.16 -15.45
C ILE A 85 -0.20 7.46 -13.95
N GLY A 86 -1.46 7.43 -13.49
CA GLY A 86 -1.79 7.68 -12.08
C GLY A 86 -1.45 6.48 -11.20
N PHE A 87 -0.18 6.33 -10.79
CA PHE A 87 0.20 5.34 -9.76
C PHE A 87 -0.37 5.72 -8.39
N PHE A 88 -0.52 7.02 -8.17
CA PHE A 88 -1.11 7.64 -6.99
C PHE A 88 -2.29 8.50 -7.40
N SER A 89 -3.37 8.46 -6.62
CA SER A 89 -4.60 9.21 -6.85
C SER A 89 -4.40 10.73 -6.81
N SER A 90 -3.39 11.23 -6.08
CA SER A 90 -3.04 12.65 -6.02
C SER A 90 -1.55 12.88 -5.68
N PRO A 91 -1.04 14.10 -5.91
CA PRO A 91 0.31 14.49 -5.48
C PRO A 91 0.51 14.35 -3.97
N ASP A 92 -0.50 14.71 -3.19
CA ASP A 92 -0.46 14.66 -1.74
C ASP A 92 -0.30 13.21 -1.24
N VAL A 93 -0.94 12.23 -1.89
CA VAL A 93 -0.80 10.81 -1.52
C VAL A 93 0.62 10.32 -1.85
N LEU A 94 1.16 10.68 -3.00
CA LEU A 94 2.54 10.34 -3.37
C LEU A 94 3.55 10.93 -2.38
N GLU A 95 3.41 12.22 -2.04
CA GLU A 95 4.31 12.90 -1.12
C GLU A 95 4.22 12.30 0.29
N ALA A 96 3.00 12.07 0.79
CA ALA A 96 2.78 11.46 2.09
C ALA A 96 3.37 10.04 2.17
N TYR A 97 3.18 9.25 1.11
CA TYR A 97 3.75 7.91 1.00
C TYR A 97 5.28 7.93 0.98
N PHE A 98 5.87 8.83 0.18
CA PHE A 98 7.32 9.00 0.09
C PHE A 98 7.93 9.45 1.42
N ASN A 99 7.37 10.48 2.06
CA ASN A 99 7.88 11.02 3.32
C ASN A 99 7.82 9.98 4.44
N THR A 100 6.68 9.29 4.59
CA THR A 100 6.50 8.25 5.62
C THR A 100 7.43 7.06 5.39
N THR A 101 7.63 6.65 4.13
CA THR A 101 8.56 5.57 3.82
C THR A 101 10.03 5.99 4.01
N SER A 102 10.35 7.26 3.72
CA SER A 102 11.69 7.80 3.93
C SER A 102 12.04 7.83 5.41
N GLU A 103 11.12 8.27 6.26
CA GLU A 103 11.28 8.23 7.72
C GLU A 103 11.55 6.80 8.21
N LEU A 104 10.75 5.82 7.77
CA LEU A 104 10.97 4.40 8.10
C LEU A 104 12.38 3.90 7.73
N CYS A 105 12.99 4.46 6.68
CA CYS A 105 14.30 4.06 6.17
C CYS A 105 15.48 4.87 6.74
N GLU A 106 15.21 6.05 7.30
CA GLU A 106 16.22 6.92 7.88
C GLU A 106 16.55 6.46 9.31
N GLU A 107 17.82 6.17 9.56
CA GLU A 107 18.28 5.64 10.84
C GLU A 107 18.03 6.65 11.97
N GLY A 108 17.44 6.17 13.07
CA GLY A 108 17.20 6.97 14.28
C GLY A 108 15.91 7.79 14.29
N THR A 109 15.07 7.71 13.24
CA THR A 109 13.69 8.23 13.32
C THR A 109 12.81 7.33 14.19
N SER A 110 11.67 7.86 14.66
CA SER A 110 10.73 7.08 15.50
C SER A 110 10.20 5.83 14.79
N LEU A 111 9.76 5.96 13.52
CA LEU A 111 9.28 4.81 12.73
C LEU A 111 10.39 3.79 12.46
N ASN A 112 11.61 4.26 12.17
CA ASN A 112 12.75 3.38 11.96
C ASN A 112 13.12 2.59 13.21
N THR A 113 13.22 3.25 14.37
CA THR A 113 13.53 2.61 15.66
C THR A 113 12.50 1.53 15.98
N VAL A 114 11.20 1.84 15.91
CA VAL A 114 10.14 0.85 16.16
C VAL A 114 10.25 -0.33 15.20
N ALA A 115 10.53 -0.07 13.90
CA ALA A 115 10.65 -1.11 12.89
C ALA A 115 11.84 -2.04 13.11
N ILE A 116 13.02 -1.50 13.44
CA ILE A 116 14.24 -2.28 13.65
C ILE A 116 14.12 -3.12 14.94
N GLU A 117 13.68 -2.51 16.04
CA GLU A 117 13.57 -3.18 17.34
C GLU A 117 12.54 -4.32 17.32
N ASN A 118 11.51 -4.19 16.48
CA ASN A 118 10.42 -5.18 16.40
C ASN A 118 10.44 -6.03 15.13
N LEU A 119 11.53 -6.00 14.36
CA LEU A 119 11.64 -6.66 13.05
C LEU A 119 11.33 -8.16 13.13
N GLN A 120 11.84 -8.85 14.15
CA GLN A 120 11.55 -10.28 14.35
C GLN A 120 10.06 -10.51 14.61
N CYS A 121 9.43 -9.69 15.45
CA CYS A 121 8.01 -9.83 15.77
C CYS A 121 7.12 -9.58 14.55
N PHE A 122 7.42 -8.52 13.77
CA PHE A 122 6.72 -8.27 12.49
C PHE A 122 6.84 -9.48 11.56
N ASN A 123 8.06 -10.00 11.38
CA ASN A 123 8.30 -11.15 10.52
C ASN A 123 7.50 -12.38 10.94
N GLU A 124 7.44 -12.69 12.23
CA GLU A 124 6.70 -13.84 12.75
C GLU A 124 5.19 -13.65 12.65
N THR A 125 4.68 -12.51 13.13
CA THR A 125 3.26 -12.15 13.11
C THR A 125 2.72 -12.21 11.68
N LEU A 126 3.40 -11.51 10.79
CA LEU A 126 2.93 -11.39 9.42
C LEU A 126 3.10 -12.72 8.66
N SER A 127 4.14 -13.50 8.91
CA SER A 127 4.28 -14.82 8.25
C SER A 127 3.14 -15.81 8.56
N LYS A 128 2.40 -15.58 9.65
CA LYS A 128 1.31 -16.46 10.12
C LYS A 128 -0.08 -15.88 9.86
N THR A 129 -0.18 -14.58 9.56
CA THR A 129 -1.48 -13.93 9.47
C THR A 129 -2.24 -14.30 8.20
N ASN A 130 -3.57 -14.42 8.33
CA ASN A 130 -4.49 -14.69 7.24
C ASN A 130 -5.32 -13.45 6.86
N CYS A 131 -4.88 -12.24 7.24
CA CYS A 131 -5.64 -11.00 7.06
C CYS A 131 -6.25 -10.80 5.67
N ARG A 132 -5.50 -11.11 4.60
CA ARG A 132 -6.03 -11.02 3.22
C ARG A 132 -7.22 -11.96 3.00
N LYS A 133 -7.12 -13.20 3.49
CA LYS A 133 -8.19 -14.19 3.36
C LYS A 133 -9.39 -13.80 4.21
N GLU A 134 -9.17 -13.32 5.44
CA GLU A 134 -10.24 -12.85 6.32
C GLU A 134 -10.98 -11.64 5.73
N ALA A 135 -10.24 -10.63 5.24
CA ALA A 135 -10.81 -9.47 4.58
C ALA A 135 -11.69 -9.87 3.38
N ARG A 136 -11.20 -10.81 2.56
CA ARG A 136 -11.95 -11.37 1.43
C ARG A 136 -13.20 -12.11 1.84
N ASN A 137 -13.16 -12.88 2.92
CA ASN A 137 -14.33 -13.62 3.40
C ASN A 137 -15.43 -12.64 3.83
N VAL A 138 -15.07 -11.58 4.55
CA VAL A 138 -16.01 -10.53 4.94
C VAL A 138 -16.54 -9.78 3.71
N SER A 139 -15.64 -9.35 2.81
CA SER A 139 -16.00 -8.56 1.63
C SER A 139 -16.88 -9.36 0.66
N SER A 140 -16.58 -10.65 0.45
CA SER A 140 -17.41 -11.56 -0.35
C SER A 140 -18.79 -11.77 0.27
N SER A 141 -18.88 -11.86 1.59
CA SER A 141 -20.16 -11.99 2.30
C SER A 141 -21.00 -10.72 2.18
N TYR A 142 -20.37 -9.54 2.23
CA TYR A 142 -21.01 -8.26 1.94
C TYR A 142 -21.56 -8.20 0.52
N VAL A 143 -20.74 -8.56 -0.48
CA VAL A 143 -21.14 -8.59 -1.89
C VAL A 143 -22.32 -9.53 -2.13
N ARG A 144 -22.27 -10.73 -1.55
CA ARG A 144 -23.37 -11.70 -1.69
C ARG A 144 -24.70 -11.14 -1.16
N ARG A 145 -24.68 -10.47 0.01
CA ARG A 145 -25.88 -9.82 0.57
C ARG A 145 -26.42 -8.73 -0.36
N ARG A 146 -25.56 -7.84 -0.86
CA ARG A 146 -25.97 -6.77 -1.79
C ARG A 146 -26.50 -7.28 -3.14
N PHE A 147 -25.98 -8.41 -3.62
CA PHE A 147 -26.52 -9.07 -4.81
C PHE A 147 -27.92 -9.67 -4.56
N GLU A 148 -28.15 -10.28 -3.40
CA GLU A 148 -29.46 -10.81 -3.01
C GLU A 148 -30.50 -9.69 -2.85
N GLU A 149 -30.07 -8.48 -2.49
CA GLU A 149 -30.90 -7.27 -2.35
C GLU A 149 -31.11 -6.50 -3.67
N ALA A 150 -30.58 -6.98 -4.81
CA ALA A 150 -30.67 -6.37 -6.15
C ALA A 150 -30.08 -4.94 -6.29
N GLU A 151 -29.19 -4.52 -5.39
CA GLU A 151 -28.57 -3.18 -5.38
C GLU A 151 -27.17 -3.12 -6.03
N PHE A 152 -26.81 -4.08 -6.89
CA PHE A 152 -25.43 -4.12 -7.37
C PHE A 152 -25.12 -3.13 -8.51
N GLU A 153 -24.64 -1.94 -8.15
CA GLU A 153 -24.11 -0.93 -9.08
C GLU A 153 -22.59 -1.03 -9.30
N PRO A 154 -22.04 -0.54 -10.42
CA PRO A 154 -20.59 -0.52 -10.69
C PRO A 154 -19.75 0.21 -9.62
N GLN A 155 -20.32 1.21 -8.94
CA GLN A 155 -19.65 1.90 -7.83
C GLN A 155 -19.32 0.95 -6.66
N ASN A 156 -20.03 -0.18 -6.57
CA ASN A 156 -19.76 -1.21 -5.56
C ASN A 156 -18.40 -1.89 -5.73
N THR A 157 -17.77 -1.84 -6.92
CA THR A 157 -16.45 -2.45 -7.11
C THR A 157 -15.34 -1.64 -6.41
N LEU A 158 -15.39 -0.31 -6.47
CA LEU A 158 -14.43 0.55 -5.75
C LEU A 158 -14.67 0.49 -4.24
N ASN A 159 -15.94 0.45 -3.82
CA ASN A 159 -16.30 0.24 -2.42
C ASN A 159 -15.79 -1.11 -1.90
N LEU A 160 -15.83 -2.15 -2.74
CA LEU A 160 -15.34 -3.47 -2.37
C LEU A 160 -13.83 -3.51 -2.17
N GLU A 161 -13.07 -2.89 -3.08
CA GLU A 161 -11.63 -2.85 -2.97
C GLU A 161 -11.21 -2.05 -1.73
N CYS A 162 -11.82 -0.89 -1.50
CA CYS A 162 -11.59 -0.11 -0.30
C CYS A 162 -11.90 -0.91 0.97
N LEU A 163 -13.03 -1.62 1.02
CA LEU A 163 -13.43 -2.46 2.14
C LEU A 163 -12.40 -3.57 2.40
N GLU A 164 -11.99 -4.32 1.37
CA GLU A 164 -10.99 -5.39 1.50
C GLU A 164 -9.66 -4.83 2.01
N LYS A 165 -9.21 -3.68 1.51
CA LYS A 165 -7.96 -3.04 1.97
C LYS A 165 -8.04 -2.58 3.41
N ALA A 166 -9.11 -1.89 3.78
CA ALA A 166 -9.31 -1.38 5.14
C ALA A 166 -9.39 -2.54 6.16
N LEU A 167 -10.14 -3.59 5.85
CA LEU A 167 -10.23 -4.79 6.68
C LEU A 167 -8.89 -5.54 6.79
N SER A 168 -8.13 -5.61 5.69
CA SER A 168 -6.81 -6.24 5.71
C SER A 168 -5.82 -5.42 6.54
N ALA A 169 -5.83 -4.10 6.40
CA ALA A 169 -4.99 -3.19 7.19
C ALA A 169 -5.34 -3.25 8.67
N SER A 170 -6.63 -3.22 9.02
CA SER A 170 -7.10 -3.36 10.40
C SER A 170 -6.66 -4.69 11.02
N CYS A 171 -6.85 -5.80 10.31
CA CYS A 171 -6.39 -7.09 10.78
C CYS A 171 -4.87 -7.13 11.02
N ILE A 172 -4.08 -6.49 10.15
CA ILE A 172 -2.61 -6.40 10.32
C ILE A 172 -2.27 -5.61 11.59
N VAL A 173 -2.88 -4.43 11.78
CA VAL A 173 -2.69 -3.60 12.97
C VAL A 173 -3.05 -4.35 14.24
N LEU A 174 -4.20 -5.03 14.27
CA LEU A 174 -4.64 -5.81 15.43
C LEU A 174 -3.71 -7.01 15.69
N SER A 175 -3.33 -7.75 14.65
CA SER A 175 -2.39 -8.88 14.78
C SER A 175 -1.04 -8.43 15.33
N ILE A 176 -0.53 -7.27 14.89
CA ILE A 176 0.72 -6.70 15.39
C ILE A 176 0.55 -6.22 16.82
N SER A 177 -0.57 -5.55 17.13
CA SER A 177 -0.85 -5.07 18.50
C SER A 177 -0.89 -6.22 19.50
N GLU A 178 -1.50 -7.35 19.11
CA GLU A 178 -1.63 -8.54 19.94
C GLU A 178 -0.29 -9.26 20.15
N ASN A 179 0.53 -9.40 19.09
CA ASN A 179 1.76 -10.19 19.14
C ASN A 179 3.01 -9.40 19.50
N CYS A 180 3.08 -8.12 19.13
CA CYS A 180 4.25 -7.25 19.28
C CYS A 180 4.05 -6.14 20.32
N GLY A 181 2.84 -6.01 20.87
CA GLY A 181 2.50 -4.98 21.84
C GLY A 181 1.77 -3.78 21.23
N LYS A 182 0.97 -3.12 22.07
CA LYS A 182 0.07 -2.03 21.65
C LYS A 182 0.81 -0.85 21.01
N ASP A 183 1.97 -0.47 21.54
CA ASP A 183 2.75 0.65 21.02
C ASP A 183 3.24 0.40 19.58
N VAL A 184 3.65 -0.84 19.27
CA VAL A 184 4.03 -1.27 17.92
C VAL A 184 2.82 -1.29 16.98
N GLY A 185 1.66 -1.70 17.51
CA GLY A 185 0.37 -1.60 16.85
C GLY A 185 0.00 -0.16 16.48
N TYR A 186 0.13 0.78 17.42
CA TYR A 186 -0.12 2.20 17.18
C TYR A 186 0.85 2.79 16.17
N ALA A 187 2.14 2.48 16.24
CA ALA A 187 3.11 2.90 15.23
C ALA A 187 2.79 2.35 13.83
N THR A 188 2.27 1.11 13.76
CA THR A 188 1.81 0.52 12.48
C THR A 188 0.59 1.25 11.93
N LEU A 189 -0.39 1.55 12.79
CA LEU A 189 -1.57 2.35 12.42
C LEU A 189 -1.15 3.75 11.95
N ASP A 190 -0.26 4.41 12.69
CA ASP A 190 0.29 5.72 12.36
C ASP A 190 0.98 5.71 10.99
N PHE A 191 1.83 4.71 10.72
CA PHE A 191 2.44 4.53 9.41
C PHE A 191 1.39 4.42 8.29
N ILE A 192 0.36 3.59 8.46
CA ILE A 192 -0.68 3.39 7.43
C ILE A 192 -1.43 4.70 7.17
N ARG A 193 -1.78 5.44 8.23
CA ARG A 193 -2.48 6.73 8.12
C ARG A 193 -1.60 7.80 7.46
N ARG A 194 -0.38 7.99 7.96
CA ARG A 194 0.56 9.01 7.45
C ARG A 194 1.00 8.75 6.02
N SER A 195 1.10 7.48 5.62
CA SER A 195 1.44 7.11 4.23
C SER A 195 0.31 7.33 3.24
N LYS A 196 -0.92 7.61 3.72
CA LYS A 196 -2.13 7.76 2.89
C LYS A 196 -2.39 6.59 1.93
N ILE A 197 -1.87 5.40 2.22
CA ILE A 197 -1.94 4.28 1.28
C ILE A 197 -3.38 3.84 1.02
N LEU A 198 -4.26 4.00 2.01
CA LEU A 198 -5.69 3.73 1.83
C LEU A 198 -6.36 4.80 0.96
N GLU A 199 -5.96 6.08 1.00
CA GLU A 199 -6.54 7.14 0.14
C GLU A 199 -6.28 6.88 -1.36
N ASN A 200 -5.31 6.01 -1.71
CA ASN A 200 -5.09 5.59 -3.09
C ASN A 200 -6.18 4.64 -3.62
N VAL A 201 -6.86 3.92 -2.72
CA VAL A 201 -7.87 2.90 -3.06
C VAL A 201 -9.27 3.29 -2.57
N CYS A 202 -9.32 4.02 -1.46
CA CYS A 202 -10.51 4.50 -0.77
C CYS A 202 -10.70 5.98 -1.06
N LEU A 203 -11.43 6.28 -2.14
CA LEU A 203 -11.93 7.64 -2.35
C LEU A 203 -12.89 8.02 -1.21
N ASP A 204 -13.02 9.32 -0.94
CA ASP A 204 -13.83 9.85 0.16
C ASP A 204 -15.26 9.28 0.20
N GLN A 205 -15.90 9.14 -0.96
CA GLN A 205 -17.24 8.57 -1.06
C GLN A 205 -17.25 7.10 -0.66
N ALA A 206 -16.28 6.30 -1.12
CA ALA A 206 -16.18 4.89 -0.79
C ALA A 206 -15.90 4.68 0.71
N ALA A 207 -15.00 5.50 1.28
CA ALA A 207 -14.68 5.46 2.70
C ALA A 207 -15.93 5.75 3.56
N ARG A 208 -16.70 6.80 3.22
CA ARG A 208 -17.96 7.13 3.91
C ARG A 208 -18.98 6.01 3.84
N LEU A 209 -19.22 5.46 2.65
CA LEU A 209 -20.16 4.36 2.47
C LEU A 209 -19.77 3.12 3.30
N ILE A 210 -18.48 2.81 3.38
CA ILE A 210 -18.01 1.71 4.23
C ILE A 210 -18.26 2.01 5.70
N LEU A 211 -17.91 3.22 6.15
CA LEU A 211 -18.12 3.65 7.54
C LEU A 211 -19.59 3.53 7.96
N ASP A 212 -20.51 3.97 7.10
CA ASP A 212 -21.96 3.86 7.34
C ASP A 212 -22.43 2.39 7.45
N GLU A 213 -21.76 1.47 6.77
CA GLU A 213 -22.10 0.05 6.72
C GLU A 213 -21.32 -0.82 7.71
N LEU A 214 -20.31 -0.28 8.41
CA LEU A 214 -19.40 -1.08 9.25
C LEU A 214 -20.16 -1.91 10.31
N HIS A 215 -21.18 -1.32 10.93
CA HIS A 215 -22.00 -2.00 11.94
C HIS A 215 -22.88 -3.12 11.37
N ASN A 216 -23.15 -3.10 10.06
CA ASN A 216 -23.87 -4.16 9.35
C ASN A 216 -22.94 -5.30 8.91
N LEU A 217 -21.62 -5.11 9.01
CA LEU A 217 -20.63 -6.16 8.85
C LEU A 217 -20.50 -6.89 10.19
N GLN A 218 -20.55 -8.23 10.18
CA GLN A 218 -20.39 -9.07 11.37
C GLN A 218 -18.94 -9.05 11.86
N LEU A 219 -18.47 -7.90 12.33
CA LEU A 219 -17.12 -7.62 12.80
C LEU A 219 -17.12 -7.49 14.33
N SER A 220 -15.96 -7.72 14.95
CA SER A 220 -15.76 -7.39 16.36
C SER A 220 -15.63 -5.88 16.55
N GLU A 221 -15.93 -5.38 17.75
CA GLU A 221 -15.80 -3.96 18.10
C GLU A 221 -14.39 -3.41 17.84
N ASP A 222 -13.35 -4.15 18.23
CA ASP A 222 -11.95 -3.75 17.98
C ASP A 222 -11.66 -3.57 16.48
N LYS A 223 -12.29 -4.39 15.62
CA LYS A 223 -12.13 -4.32 14.17
C LYS A 223 -12.93 -3.18 13.58
N ILE A 224 -14.14 -2.91 14.08
CA ILE A 224 -14.91 -1.72 13.71
C ILE A 224 -14.10 -0.47 14.05
N GLN A 225 -13.67 -0.33 15.32
CA GLN A 225 -12.88 0.82 15.77
C GLN A 225 -11.59 0.99 14.95
N SER A 226 -10.86 -0.10 14.69
CA SER A 226 -9.63 -0.06 13.90
C SER A 226 -9.88 0.34 12.44
N VAL A 227 -10.94 -0.15 11.80
CA VAL A 227 -11.29 0.27 10.43
C VAL A 227 -11.75 1.72 10.40
N THR A 228 -12.55 2.16 11.38
CA THR A 228 -12.95 3.57 11.53
C THR A 228 -11.73 4.47 11.60
N LEU A 229 -10.76 4.17 12.48
CA LEU A 229 -9.52 4.93 12.59
C LEU A 229 -8.66 4.92 11.32
N LEU A 230 -8.80 3.91 10.45
CA LEU A 230 -8.05 3.81 9.20
C LEU A 230 -8.70 4.63 8.07
N LEU A 231 -10.02 4.81 8.10
CA LEU A 231 -10.78 5.49 7.05
C LEU A 231 -11.14 6.93 7.40
N GLU A 232 -11.20 7.28 8.68
CA GLU A 232 -11.39 8.66 9.12
C GLU A 232 -10.16 9.50 8.79
N LYS A 233 -10.41 10.61 8.08
CA LYS A 233 -9.37 11.60 7.81
C LYS A 233 -8.97 12.27 9.13
N PRO A 234 -7.67 12.46 9.40
CA PRO A 234 -7.26 13.34 10.48
C PRO A 234 -7.77 14.75 10.20
N GLU A 235 -8.40 15.37 11.21
CA GLU A 235 -8.85 16.78 11.17
C GLU A 235 -7.69 17.76 11.06
#